data_AF-A0A948V7K4-F1
#
_entry.id   AF-A0A948V7K4-F1
#
_cell.length_a   1.000
_cell.length_b   1.000
_cell.length_c   1.000
_cell.angle_alpha   90.00
_cell.angle_beta   90.00
_cell.angle_gamma   90.00
#
_symmetry.space_group_name_H-M   'P 1'
#
loop_
_entity.id
_entity.type
_entity.pdbx_description
1 polymer ?
#
loop_
_entity_poly.entity_id
_entity_poly.type
_entity_poly.pdbx_seq_one_letter_code
_entity_poly.pdbx_strand_id
1 'polypeptide(L)' 'MVEINAKDARSHTTPIRTLDALHMAVASGNDLEIITADKHLSQSARKLGLRVKLL' A
#
# COMPACT_ATOMS: atom_id res chain seq x y z
N MET A 1 6.27 -10.80 -34.25
CA MET A 1 5.74 -9.49 -33.79
C MET A 1 4.53 -9.81 -32.94
N VAL A 2 4.69 -9.88 -31.61
CA VAL A 2 3.63 -10.26 -30.69
C VAL A 2 2.96 -8.97 -30.24
N GLU A 3 1.69 -8.79 -30.60
CA GLU A 3 0.88 -7.68 -30.09
C GLU A 3 0.59 -7.93 -28.61
N ILE A 4 1.14 -7.07 -27.75
CA ILE A 4 0.81 -7.08 -26.32
C ILE A 4 -0.60 -6.52 -26.19
N ASN A 5 -1.58 -7.41 -26.07
CA ASN A 5 -2.93 -7.06 -25.71
C ASN A 5 -2.88 -6.48 -24.29
N ALA A 6 -3.41 -5.26 -24.08
CA ALA A 6 -3.40 -4.54 -22.80
C ALA A 6 -4.16 -5.25 -21.65
N LYS A 7 -4.60 -6.49 -21.88
CA LYS A 7 -5.27 -7.37 -20.93
C LYS A 7 -4.29 -8.24 -20.14
N ASP A 8 -3.03 -8.33 -20.55
CA ASP A 8 -1.96 -9.10 -19.89
C ASP A 8 -1.05 -8.23 -19.01
N ALA A 9 -1.64 -7.27 -18.30
CA ALA A 9 -0.99 -6.64 -17.15
C ALA A 9 -0.94 -7.66 -15.99
N ARG A 10 -0.03 -8.64 -16.15
CA ARG A 10 0.53 -9.56 -15.15
C ARG A 10 -0.07 -9.35 -13.76
N SER A 11 -1.01 -10.24 -13.42
CA SER A 11 -1.38 -10.65 -12.06
C SER A 11 -0.56 -9.93 -10.98
N HIS A 12 -1.09 -8.83 -10.44
CA HIS A 12 -0.53 -8.13 -9.29
C HIS A 12 -0.71 -8.97 -8.02
N THR A 13 -0.15 -10.19 -8.04
CA THR A 13 -0.15 -11.16 -6.94
C THR A 13 1.09 -11.04 -6.06
N THR A 14 1.83 -9.94 -6.14
CA THR A 14 2.43 -9.44 -4.90
C THR A 14 1.23 -9.10 -4.03
N PRO A 15 1.01 -9.74 -2.86
CA PRO A 15 -0.10 -9.34 -2.01
C PRO A 15 0.09 -7.84 -1.78
N ILE A 16 -0.87 -7.03 -2.20
CA ILE A 16 -0.86 -5.56 -2.01
C ILE A 16 -0.44 -5.20 -0.57
N ARG A 17 -0.74 -6.10 0.37
CA ARG A 17 -0.36 -6.08 1.79
C ARG A 17 1.15 -6.07 2.08
N THR A 18 2.02 -6.68 1.27
CA THR A 18 3.48 -6.62 1.49
C THR A 18 4.01 -5.23 1.17
N LEU A 19 3.48 -4.59 0.12
CA LEU A 19 3.81 -3.22 -0.22
C LEU A 19 3.28 -2.24 0.84
N ASP A 20 2.06 -2.48 1.33
CA ASP A 20 1.49 -1.73 2.46
C ASP A 20 2.37 -1.81 3.72
N ALA A 21 2.86 -3.00 4.06
CA ALA A 21 3.76 -3.20 5.19
C ALA A 21 5.09 -2.44 5.00
N LEU A 22 5.64 -2.44 3.78
CA LEU A 22 6.85 -1.68 3.46
C LEU A 22 6.61 -0.16 3.58
N HIS A 23 5.48 0.35 3.06
CA HIS A 23 5.11 1.75 3.22
C HIS A 23 4.95 2.14 4.70
N MET A 24 4.29 1.29 5.49
CA MET A 24 4.14 1.49 6.93
C MET A 24 5.49 1.49 7.66
N ALA A 25 6.42 0.60 7.29
CA ALA A 25 7.76 0.55 7.88
C ALA A 25 8.57 1.82 7.57
N VAL A 26 8.53 2.30 6.32
CA VAL A 26 9.19 3.55 5.92
C VAL A 26 8.59 4.74 6.66
N ALA A 27 7.25 4.83 6.74
CA ALA A 27 6.58 5.91 7.46
C ALA A 27 6.93 5.90 8.95
N SER A 28 6.93 4.72 9.58
CA SER A 28 7.31 4.55 10.99
C SER A 28 8.76 4.95 11.25
N GLY A 29 9.70 4.48 10.44
CA GLY A 29 11.12 4.71 10.62
C GLY A 29 11.56 6.16 10.38
N ASN A 30 10.74 6.95 9.70
CA ASN A 30 11.01 8.35 9.39
C ASN A 30 10.06 9.33 10.08
N ASP A 31 9.22 8.85 11.01
CA ASP A 31 8.20 9.65 11.69
C ASP A 31 7.31 10.44 10.71
N LEU A 32 6.71 9.74 9.75
CA LEU A 32 5.83 10.31 8.72
C LEU A 32 4.36 9.92 8.95
N GLU A 33 3.43 10.77 8.48
CA GLU A 33 2.00 10.45 8.44
C GLU A 33 1.64 9.73 7.13
N ILE A 34 0.88 8.64 7.23
CA ILE A 34 0.33 7.97 6.06
C ILE A 34 -0.93 8.70 5.59
N ILE A 35 -0.95 9.13 4.33
CA ILE A 35 -2.15 9.65 3.67
C ILE A 35 -2.61 8.61 2.66
N THR A 36 -3.84 8.11 2.80
CA THR A 36 -4.37 7.08 1.90
C THR A 36 -5.88 7.20 1.73
N ALA A 37 -6.40 6.76 0.59
CA ALA A 37 -7.84 6.53 0.38
C ALA A 37 -8.25 5.08 0.72
N ASP A 38 -7.28 4.21 1.03
CA ASP A 38 -7.52 2.82 1.39
C ASP A 38 -7.90 2.68 2.87
N LYS A 39 -9.16 2.32 3.13
CA LYS A 39 -9.70 2.10 4.47
C LYS A 39 -9.03 0.94 5.21
N HIS A 40 -8.69 -0.14 4.52
CA HIS A 40 -8.03 -1.30 5.13
C HIS A 40 -6.59 -0.97 5.54
N LEU A 41 -5.87 -0.24 4.71
CA LEU A 41 -4.54 0.27 5.06
C LEU A 41 -4.62 1.24 6.25
N SER A 42 -5.56 2.18 6.22
CA SER A 42 -5.77 3.12 7.34
C SER A 42 -6.04 2.39 8.66
N GLN A 43 -6.91 1.38 8.65
CA GLN A 43 -7.19 0.57 9.85
C GLN A 43 -5.97 -0.19 10.33
N SER A 44 -5.18 -0.75 9.41
CA SER A 44 -3.96 -1.50 9.74
C SER A 44 -2.89 -0.60 10.34
N ALA A 45 -2.68 0.58 9.74
CA ALA A 45 -1.77 1.61 10.26
C ALA A 45 -2.18 2.08 11.66
N ARG A 46 -3.48 2.31 11.92
CA ARG A 46 -3.98 2.64 13.27
C ARG A 46 -3.71 1.54 14.29
N LYS A 47 -3.89 0.27 13.92
CA LYS A 47 -3.60 -0.88 14.82
C LYS A 47 -2.13 -0.98 15.19
N LEU A 48 -1.24 -0.51 14.31
CA LEU A 48 0.20 -0.45 14.53
C LEU A 48 0.67 0.85 15.23
N GLY A 49 -0.25 1.75 15.60
CA GLY A 49 0.08 3.01 16.27
C GLY A 49 0.67 4.09 15.36
N LEU A 50 0.57 3.95 14.03
CA LEU A 50 1.08 4.93 13.09
C LEU A 50 0.12 6.11 12.91
N ARG A 51 0.69 7.29 12.63
CA ARG A 51 -0.09 8.45 12.21
C ARG A 51 -0.66 8.21 10.82
N VAL A 52 -1.98 8.35 10.67
CA VAL A 52 -2.65 8.10 9.40
C VAL A 52 -3.92 8.94 9.23
N LYS A 53 -4.07 9.51 8.03
CA LYS A 53 -5.25 10.22 7.56
C LYS A 53 -5.88 9.47 6.38
N LEU A 54 -7.16 9.12 6.55
CA LEU A 54 -7.98 8.60 5.46
C LEU A 54 -8.58 9.78 4.69
N LEU A 55 -8.43 9.79 3.37
CA LEU A 55 -9.03 10.79 2.46
C LEU A 55 -10.45 10.40 2.03
#